data_AF-A0A536BZB0-F1
#
_entry.id   AF-A0A536BZB0-F1
#
_cell.length_a   1.000
_cell.length_b   1.000
_cell.length_c   1.000
_cell.angle_alpha   90.00
_cell.angle_beta   90.00
_cell.angle_gamma   90.00
#
_symmetry.space_group_name_H-M   'P 1'
#
loop_
_entity.id
_entity.type
_entity.pdbx_description
1 polymer ?
#
loop_
_entity_poly.entity_id
_entity_poly.type
_entity_poly.pdbx_seq_one_letter_code
_entity_poly.pdbx_strand_id
1 'polypeptide(L)'
;DLKQVNPLAAVSVKLVAEAGVGTIAAGVVKGLADVVHIAGMDGGTGASPLSSIKNAGMPWEIGLAETQQTLRINELRGRVRLRVDGGIKSGRDVVIAALLGADEYSFGTAALLAEGCIMVRTCHLDTCPVGIATQRPELRAKFAGTPEMLEAYLTHVAEEIRHILAGLGLRNLDDAIGRTDLLSQRITGDARADRMDLSPLLSDDGSEPRHFVRSIPLQRPSSELGDRICLDALKAVLAGADVRASYPIENADRSVGARLGGALARECGTSAPAGSASFTFSGAAGQSFGAFLTDGIEFILLGEANDYVGKGMGGGRIILRPPANDAGDPHLLGNTVLYGATGGELFCAGKAGERFAVRNSGASAVVEGVGEHAAEYMTGGTLVVLGPVGHNLGAGMTGGEVFVYDDGIGLPAMVNPELVDAHRLSGEHQLL
;
A
#
# COMPACT_ATOMS: atom_id res chain seq x y z
N ASP A 1 -7.15 -1.02 8.29
CA ASP A 1 -7.16 0.19 7.42
C ASP A 1 -7.80 -0.06 6.07
N LEU A 2 -7.12 -0.68 5.10
CA LEU A 2 -7.62 -0.80 3.71
C LEU A 2 -9.02 -1.41 3.60
N LYS A 3 -9.28 -2.50 4.34
CA LYS A 3 -10.60 -3.15 4.37
C LYS A 3 -11.66 -2.36 5.16
N GLN A 4 -11.23 -1.43 6.02
CA GLN A 4 -12.16 -0.55 6.75
C GLN A 4 -12.63 0.59 5.83
N VAL A 5 -11.70 1.24 5.12
CA VAL A 5 -12.04 2.32 4.17
C VAL A 5 -12.79 1.80 2.94
N ASN A 6 -12.41 0.62 2.42
CA ASN A 6 -13.12 0.00 1.32
C ASN A 6 -13.39 -1.50 1.62
N PRO A 7 -14.55 -1.82 2.22
CA PRO A 7 -14.89 -3.21 2.57
C PRO A 7 -15.15 -4.12 1.38
N LEU A 8 -15.35 -3.56 0.18
CA LEU A 8 -15.60 -4.31 -1.04
C LEU A 8 -14.30 -4.71 -1.75
N ALA A 9 -13.20 -3.99 -1.51
CA ALA A 9 -11.93 -4.25 -2.17
C ALA A 9 -11.28 -5.55 -1.66
N ALA A 10 -10.57 -6.24 -2.55
CA ALA A 10 -9.60 -7.25 -2.18
C ALA A 10 -8.24 -6.59 -1.90
N VAL A 11 -7.51 -7.08 -0.91
CA VAL A 11 -6.16 -6.62 -0.58
C VAL A 11 -5.14 -7.62 -1.11
N SER A 12 -4.28 -7.12 -1.99
CA SER A 12 -3.12 -7.85 -2.52
C SER A 12 -1.85 -7.40 -1.85
N VAL A 13 -0.98 -8.34 -1.47
CA VAL A 13 0.38 -8.04 -1.02
C VAL A 13 1.35 -8.57 -2.07
N LYS A 14 2.10 -7.65 -2.69
CA LYS A 14 3.13 -7.99 -3.67
C LYS A 14 4.47 -8.21 -2.96
N LEU A 15 4.97 -9.44 -3.06
CA LEU A 15 6.26 -9.90 -2.56
C LEU A 15 7.16 -10.19 -3.77
N VAL A 16 8.47 -10.03 -3.61
CA VAL A 16 9.45 -10.48 -4.61
C VAL A 16 9.90 -11.89 -4.22
N ALA A 17 10.06 -12.75 -5.22
CA ALA A 17 10.56 -14.10 -5.01
C ALA A 17 11.98 -14.05 -4.43
N GLU A 18 12.15 -14.71 -3.29
CA GLU A 18 13.41 -14.97 -2.62
C GLU A 18 13.25 -16.20 -1.73
N ALA A 19 14.35 -16.78 -1.26
CA ALA A 19 14.29 -17.90 -0.33
C ALA A 19 13.64 -17.45 1.00
N GLY A 20 12.63 -18.18 1.47
CA GLY A 20 11.88 -17.85 2.69
C GLY A 20 10.60 -17.06 2.44
N VAL A 21 10.31 -16.67 1.19
CA VAL A 21 9.09 -15.94 0.83
C VAL A 21 7.81 -16.69 1.20
N GLY A 22 7.82 -18.03 1.21
CA GLY A 22 6.67 -18.84 1.60
C GLY A 22 6.28 -18.64 3.07
N THR A 23 7.27 -18.47 3.95
CA THR A 23 7.02 -18.17 5.38
C THR A 23 6.39 -16.79 5.54
N ILE A 24 6.89 -15.80 4.80
CA ILE A 24 6.33 -14.44 4.77
C ILE A 24 4.89 -14.49 4.24
N ALA A 25 4.64 -15.24 3.16
CA ALA A 25 3.31 -15.40 2.58
C ALA A 25 2.30 -16.00 3.58
N ALA A 26 2.71 -16.99 4.39
CA ALA A 26 1.86 -17.51 5.47
C ALA A 26 1.48 -16.42 6.50
N GLY A 27 2.44 -15.58 6.89
CA GLY A 27 2.21 -14.40 7.72
C GLY A 27 1.23 -13.41 7.07
N VAL A 28 1.41 -13.11 5.78
CA VAL A 28 0.53 -12.23 4.99
C VAL A 28 -0.91 -12.73 4.95
N VAL A 29 -1.12 -14.04 4.76
CA VAL A 29 -2.47 -14.65 4.75
C VAL A 29 -3.10 -14.62 6.15
N LYS A 30 -2.31 -14.77 7.22
CA LYS A 30 -2.78 -14.57 8.60
C LYS A 30 -3.06 -13.10 8.90
N GLY A 31 -2.36 -12.17 8.23
CA GLY A 31 -2.63 -10.74 8.16
C GLY A 31 -3.85 -10.37 7.30
N LEU A 32 -4.68 -11.35 6.92
CA LEU A 32 -5.96 -11.18 6.24
C LEU A 32 -5.87 -10.70 4.79
N ALA A 33 -4.74 -10.88 4.10
CA ALA A 33 -4.68 -10.62 2.65
C ALA A 33 -5.63 -11.54 1.86
N ASP A 34 -6.12 -11.05 0.73
CA ASP A 34 -6.95 -11.82 -0.21
C ASP A 34 -6.12 -12.41 -1.36
N VAL A 35 -5.00 -11.75 -1.68
CA VAL A 35 -4.07 -12.15 -2.74
C VAL A 35 -2.63 -12.04 -2.23
N VAL A 36 -1.82 -13.07 -2.48
CA VAL A 36 -0.36 -13.00 -2.38
C VAL A 36 0.17 -12.98 -3.81
N HIS A 37 0.87 -11.91 -4.17
CA HIS A 37 1.48 -11.76 -5.48
C HIS A 37 2.98 -12.01 -5.37
N ILE A 38 3.47 -13.09 -5.97
CA ILE A 38 4.89 -13.41 -6.08
C ILE A 38 5.46 -12.84 -7.39
N ALA A 39 6.40 -11.92 -7.28
CA ALA A 39 7.05 -11.27 -8.41
C ALA A 39 8.44 -11.87 -8.64
N GLY A 40 8.71 -12.36 -9.85
CA GLY A 40 10.03 -12.85 -10.22
C GLY A 40 11.04 -11.71 -10.45
N MET A 41 12.32 -12.05 -10.36
CA MET A 41 13.44 -11.15 -10.67
C MET A 41 13.40 -10.56 -12.09
N ASP A 42 12.70 -11.23 -13.02
CA ASP A 42 12.55 -10.82 -14.42
C ASP A 42 11.49 -9.72 -14.64
N GLY A 43 11.04 -9.06 -13.56
CA GLY A 43 10.14 -7.92 -13.62
C GLY A 43 10.72 -6.73 -14.40
N GLY A 44 9.87 -6.04 -15.17
CA GLY A 44 10.23 -4.79 -15.82
C GLY A 44 10.22 -3.61 -14.84
N THR A 45 10.99 -2.57 -15.14
CA THR A 45 10.97 -1.29 -14.41
C THR A 45 11.25 -0.12 -15.34
N GLY A 46 10.64 1.03 -15.07
CA GLY A 46 10.93 2.29 -15.77
C GLY A 46 12.29 2.88 -15.38
N ALA A 47 12.69 2.73 -14.12
CA ALA A 47 13.96 3.20 -13.58
C ALA A 47 14.37 2.37 -12.35
N SER A 48 15.61 1.89 -12.33
CA SER A 48 16.19 1.16 -11.19
C SER A 48 17.71 1.14 -11.35
N PRO A 49 18.49 1.09 -10.26
CA PRO A 49 19.91 0.76 -10.33
C PRO A 49 20.13 -0.55 -11.10
N LEU A 50 21.17 -0.57 -11.94
CA LEU A 50 21.54 -1.75 -12.73
C LEU A 50 21.93 -2.92 -11.81
N SER A 51 22.56 -2.64 -10.67
CA SER A 51 22.89 -3.64 -9.66
C SER A 51 21.65 -4.38 -9.18
N SER A 52 20.56 -3.68 -8.85
CA SER A 52 19.30 -4.30 -8.43
C SER A 52 18.69 -5.14 -9.54
N ILE A 53 18.65 -4.63 -10.77
CA ILE A 53 18.11 -5.37 -11.94
C ILE A 53 18.86 -6.68 -12.17
N LYS A 54 20.17 -6.72 -11.90
CA LYS A 54 21.01 -7.89 -12.20
C LYS A 54 21.21 -8.84 -11.03
N ASN A 55 21.10 -8.36 -9.79
CA ASN A 55 21.58 -9.09 -8.62
C ASN A 55 20.57 -9.18 -7.47
N ALA A 56 19.35 -8.65 -7.60
CA ALA A 56 18.33 -8.73 -6.56
C ALA A 56 17.10 -9.53 -7.02
N GLY A 57 16.60 -10.40 -6.14
CA GLY A 57 15.46 -11.29 -6.40
C GLY A 57 15.85 -12.64 -7.01
N MET A 58 14.88 -13.54 -7.07
CA MET A 58 14.99 -14.90 -7.61
C MET A 58 13.96 -15.16 -8.71
N PRO A 59 14.10 -16.24 -9.50
CA PRO A 59 13.06 -16.70 -10.42
C PRO A 59 11.73 -16.93 -9.70
N TRP A 60 10.62 -16.57 -10.36
CA TRP A 60 9.29 -16.69 -9.77
C TRP A 60 8.90 -18.16 -9.54
N GLU A 61 9.44 -19.09 -10.32
CA GLU A 61 9.19 -20.54 -10.17
C GLU A 61 9.55 -21.02 -8.77
N ILE A 62 10.66 -20.50 -8.22
CA ILE A 62 11.14 -20.84 -6.88
C ILE A 62 10.21 -20.25 -5.82
N GLY A 63 9.95 -18.94 -5.89
CA GLY A 63 9.12 -18.26 -4.90
C GLY A 63 7.67 -18.72 -4.92
N LEU A 64 7.12 -19.03 -6.10
CA LEU A 64 5.75 -19.52 -6.27
C LEU A 64 5.61 -20.93 -5.69
N ALA A 65 6.52 -21.85 -6.04
CA ALA A 65 6.49 -23.21 -5.50
C ALA A 65 6.64 -23.21 -3.97
N GLU A 66 7.59 -22.44 -3.42
CA GLU A 66 7.78 -22.33 -1.97
C GLU A 66 6.52 -21.78 -1.27
N THR A 67 5.90 -20.76 -1.86
CA THR A 67 4.66 -20.17 -1.35
C THR A 67 3.51 -21.16 -1.39
N GLN A 68 3.31 -21.83 -2.53
CA GLN A 68 2.29 -22.86 -2.72
C GLN A 68 2.42 -23.97 -1.66
N GLN A 69 3.61 -24.55 -1.53
CA GLN A 69 3.91 -25.63 -0.60
C GLN A 69 3.70 -25.17 0.85
N THR A 70 4.24 -24.02 1.24
CA THR A 70 4.12 -23.50 2.61
C THR A 70 2.66 -23.26 2.99
N LEU A 71 1.87 -22.66 2.10
CA LEU A 71 0.47 -22.38 2.37
C LEU A 71 -0.38 -23.66 2.45
N ARG A 72 -0.05 -24.70 1.67
CA ARG A 72 -0.70 -26.01 1.78
C ARG A 72 -0.36 -26.73 3.07
N ILE A 73 0.92 -26.74 3.46
CA ILE A 73 1.38 -27.36 4.72
C ILE A 73 0.71 -26.71 5.95
N ASN A 74 0.42 -25.40 5.88
CA ASN A 74 -0.21 -24.65 6.97
C ASN A 74 -1.75 -24.55 6.85
N GLU A 75 -2.38 -25.26 5.92
CA GLU A 75 -3.84 -25.23 5.69
C GLU A 75 -4.40 -23.81 5.39
N LEU A 76 -3.58 -22.96 4.77
CA LEU A 76 -3.90 -21.58 4.42
C LEU A 76 -4.28 -21.39 2.94
N ARG A 77 -3.96 -22.37 2.08
CA ARG A 77 -4.05 -22.22 0.62
C ARG A 77 -5.46 -21.90 0.09
N GLY A 78 -6.49 -22.52 0.67
CA GLY A 78 -7.86 -22.42 0.17
C GLY A 78 -8.54 -21.06 0.30
N ARG A 79 -7.95 -20.13 1.06
CA ARG A 79 -8.53 -18.81 1.35
C ARG A 79 -7.79 -17.63 0.73
N VAL A 80 -6.73 -17.88 -0.03
CA VAL A 80 -5.95 -16.82 -0.70
C VAL A 80 -5.77 -17.15 -2.17
N ARG A 81 -5.74 -16.13 -3.02
CA ARG A 81 -5.31 -16.27 -4.41
C ARG A 81 -3.80 -16.06 -4.53
N LEU A 82 -3.11 -16.93 -5.25
CA LEU A 82 -1.72 -16.75 -5.63
C LEU A 82 -1.65 -16.09 -7.00
N ARG A 83 -1.02 -14.92 -7.05
CA ARG A 83 -0.76 -14.19 -8.29
C ARG A 83 0.72 -14.25 -8.61
N VAL A 84 1.08 -14.32 -9.88
CA VAL A 84 2.48 -14.30 -10.31
C VAL A 84 2.73 -13.29 -11.43
N ASP A 85 3.90 -12.63 -11.39
CA ASP A 85 4.49 -11.93 -12.54
C ASP A 85 6.01 -12.19 -12.61
N GLY A 86 6.65 -11.67 -13.65
CA GLY A 86 8.10 -11.80 -13.88
C GLY A 86 8.39 -12.50 -15.19
N GLY A 87 8.39 -11.73 -16.30
CA GLY A 87 8.76 -12.28 -17.61
C GLY A 87 7.73 -13.20 -18.29
N ILE A 88 6.53 -13.37 -17.73
CA ILE A 88 5.41 -14.13 -18.34
C ILE A 88 5.00 -13.47 -19.67
N LYS A 89 5.02 -14.26 -20.76
CA LYS A 89 4.78 -13.76 -22.12
C LYS A 89 3.84 -14.64 -22.94
N SER A 90 3.75 -15.93 -22.63
CA SER A 90 3.05 -16.92 -23.44
C SER A 90 2.01 -17.71 -22.65
N GLY A 91 1.12 -18.42 -23.35
CA GLY A 91 0.19 -19.35 -22.74
C GLY A 91 0.92 -20.50 -22.03
N ARG A 92 2.07 -20.93 -22.55
CA ARG A 92 2.93 -21.91 -21.88
C ARG A 92 3.42 -21.43 -20.51
N ASP A 93 3.86 -20.18 -20.41
CA ASP A 93 4.33 -19.62 -19.14
C ASP A 93 3.19 -19.61 -18.10
N VAL A 94 1.98 -19.24 -18.53
CA VAL A 94 0.78 -19.28 -17.70
C VAL A 94 0.47 -20.70 -17.24
N VAL A 95 0.49 -21.69 -18.12
CA VAL A 95 0.23 -23.08 -17.72
C VAL A 95 1.28 -23.59 -16.74
N ILE A 96 2.57 -23.28 -16.93
CA ILE A 96 3.61 -23.67 -15.96
C ILE A 96 3.36 -23.01 -14.61
N ALA A 97 3.04 -21.72 -14.59
CA ALA A 97 2.67 -21.03 -13.36
C ALA A 97 1.45 -21.64 -12.68
N ALA A 98 0.43 -22.04 -13.45
CA ALA A 98 -0.75 -22.72 -12.94
C ALA A 98 -0.35 -24.04 -12.27
N LEU A 99 0.40 -24.89 -12.97
CA LEU A 99 0.87 -26.19 -12.47
C LEU A 99 1.72 -26.05 -11.20
N LEU A 100 2.47 -24.95 -11.05
CA LEU A 100 3.22 -24.60 -9.83
C LEU A 100 2.36 -23.96 -8.71
N GLY A 101 1.10 -23.63 -8.98
CA GLY A 101 0.12 -23.24 -7.96
C GLY A 101 -0.46 -21.83 -8.07
N ALA A 102 -0.20 -21.06 -9.13
CA ALA A 102 -0.80 -19.74 -9.31
C ALA A 102 -2.29 -19.81 -9.71
N ASP A 103 -3.10 -18.92 -9.16
CA ASP A 103 -4.50 -18.69 -9.57
C ASP A 103 -4.61 -17.53 -10.58
N GLU A 104 -3.70 -16.56 -10.52
CA GLU A 104 -3.73 -15.33 -11.33
C GLU A 104 -2.36 -15.00 -11.95
N TYR A 105 -2.37 -14.41 -13.15
CA TYR A 105 -1.16 -14.17 -13.95
C TYR A 105 -1.14 -12.71 -14.40
N SER A 106 -0.03 -12.02 -14.16
CA SER A 106 0.11 -10.59 -14.43
C SER A 106 1.17 -10.35 -15.51
N PHE A 107 0.80 -9.50 -16.47
CA PHE A 107 1.62 -9.16 -17.64
C PHE A 107 2.00 -7.68 -17.57
N GLY A 108 3.30 -7.40 -17.66
CA GLY A 108 3.83 -6.04 -17.74
C GLY A 108 4.48 -5.81 -19.10
N THR A 109 5.75 -6.18 -19.23
CA THR A 109 6.54 -5.96 -20.46
C THR A 109 5.90 -6.56 -21.71
N ALA A 110 5.27 -7.74 -21.63
CA ALA A 110 4.62 -8.34 -22.79
C ALA A 110 3.42 -7.52 -23.29
N ALA A 111 2.63 -6.94 -22.36
CA ALA A 111 1.56 -5.99 -22.70
C ALA A 111 2.14 -4.73 -23.35
N LEU A 112 3.22 -4.17 -22.79
CA LEU A 112 3.90 -3.00 -23.39
C LEU A 112 4.44 -3.30 -24.80
N LEU A 113 4.94 -4.51 -25.05
CA LEU A 113 5.37 -4.96 -26.38
C LEU A 113 4.19 -5.00 -27.36
N ALA A 114 3.05 -5.55 -26.93
CA ALA A 114 1.82 -5.56 -27.73
C ALA A 114 1.34 -4.14 -28.08
N GLU A 115 1.55 -3.18 -27.18
CA GLU A 115 1.25 -1.75 -27.38
C GLU A 115 2.31 -0.98 -28.18
N GLY A 116 3.36 -1.65 -28.67
CA GLY A 116 4.36 -1.05 -29.56
C GLY A 116 5.70 -0.70 -28.91
N CYS A 117 5.98 -1.17 -27.70
CA CYS A 117 7.32 -1.06 -27.12
C CYS A 117 8.33 -1.80 -28.00
N ILE A 118 9.43 -1.13 -28.34
CA ILE A 118 10.51 -1.69 -29.15
C ILE A 118 11.75 -2.07 -28.33
N MET A 119 11.62 -2.14 -27.00
CA MET A 119 12.68 -2.59 -26.07
C MET A 119 14.01 -1.82 -26.14
N VAL A 120 13.95 -0.51 -26.42
CA VAL A 120 15.13 0.38 -26.48
C VAL A 120 15.73 0.69 -25.10
N ARG A 121 14.99 0.45 -24.00
CA ARG A 121 15.44 0.59 -22.60
C ARG A 121 15.88 2.00 -22.16
N THR A 122 15.29 3.04 -22.74
CA THR A 122 15.51 4.46 -22.36
C THR A 122 14.39 5.04 -21.50
N CYS A 123 13.61 4.19 -20.83
CA CYS A 123 12.42 4.61 -20.06
C CYS A 123 12.73 5.68 -18.99
N HIS A 124 13.87 5.54 -18.31
CA HIS A 124 14.34 6.46 -17.27
C HIS A 124 14.86 7.80 -17.80
N LEU A 125 15.05 7.94 -19.12
CA LEU A 125 15.58 9.15 -19.76
C LEU A 125 14.48 10.07 -20.29
N ASP A 126 13.20 9.72 -20.09
CA ASP A 126 12.06 10.46 -20.66
C ASP A 126 12.18 10.68 -22.18
N THR A 127 12.75 9.70 -22.90
CA THR A 127 13.05 9.78 -24.35
C THR A 127 12.49 8.60 -25.13
N CYS A 128 11.38 8.02 -24.67
CA CYS A 128 10.77 6.87 -25.34
C CYS A 128 10.38 7.23 -26.80
N PRO A 129 10.93 6.57 -27.82
CA PRO A 129 10.73 6.95 -29.22
C PRO A 129 9.31 6.65 -29.73
N VAL A 130 8.56 5.82 -29.00
CA VAL A 130 7.22 5.34 -29.34
C VAL A 130 6.14 5.84 -28.37
N GLY A 131 6.46 6.81 -27.52
CA GLY A 131 5.47 7.49 -26.68
C GLY A 131 4.93 6.70 -25.49
N ILE A 132 5.53 5.58 -25.11
CA ILE A 132 5.09 4.74 -23.98
C ILE A 132 5.60 5.29 -22.64
N ALA A 133 6.91 5.28 -22.43
CA ALA A 133 7.53 5.67 -21.15
C ALA A 133 8.11 7.09 -21.24
N THR A 134 7.25 8.09 -21.42
CA THR A 134 7.66 9.50 -21.50
C THR A 134 6.51 10.45 -21.14
N GLN A 135 6.84 11.58 -20.53
CA GLN A 135 5.90 12.68 -20.24
C GLN A 135 5.97 13.81 -21.28
N ARG A 136 6.97 13.78 -22.20
CA ARG A 136 7.16 14.79 -23.25
C ARG A 136 6.01 14.77 -24.28
N PRO A 137 5.26 15.88 -24.46
CA PRO A 137 4.10 15.91 -25.34
C PRO A 137 4.37 15.43 -26.78
N GLU A 138 5.48 15.84 -27.37
CA GLU A 138 5.89 15.51 -28.73
C GLU A 138 6.28 14.04 -28.93
N LEU A 139 6.71 13.36 -27.85
CA LEU A 139 6.98 11.93 -27.88
C LEU A 139 5.72 11.12 -27.57
N ARG A 140 4.88 11.57 -26.63
CA ARG A 140 3.57 10.97 -26.34
C ARG A 140 2.67 10.96 -27.58
N ALA A 141 2.73 11.99 -28.41
CA ALA A 141 2.02 12.05 -29.70
C ALA A 141 2.39 10.92 -30.67
N LYS A 142 3.48 10.18 -30.43
CA LYS A 142 3.92 9.02 -31.23
C LYS A 142 3.33 7.69 -30.74
N PHE A 143 2.61 7.68 -29.62
CA PHE A 143 1.98 6.46 -29.11
C PHE A 143 0.90 5.99 -30.08
N ALA A 144 1.08 4.77 -30.58
CA ALA A 144 0.18 4.14 -31.56
C ALA A 144 -0.48 2.86 -31.03
N GLY A 145 -0.24 2.50 -29.76
CA GLY A 145 -0.87 1.35 -29.12
C GLY A 145 -2.38 1.56 -28.99
N THR A 146 -3.15 0.49 -29.21
CA THR A 146 -4.61 0.52 -29.05
C THR A 146 -5.07 -0.58 -28.11
N PRO A 147 -6.23 -0.43 -27.44
CA PRO A 147 -6.82 -1.49 -26.63
C PRO A 147 -6.97 -2.82 -27.38
N GLU A 148 -7.29 -2.78 -28.67
CA GLU A 148 -7.48 -3.96 -29.52
C GLU A 148 -6.17 -4.74 -29.73
N MET A 149 -5.01 -4.07 -29.73
CA MET A 149 -3.71 -4.75 -29.80
C MET A 149 -3.46 -5.59 -28.54
N LEU A 150 -3.81 -5.06 -27.37
CA LEU A 150 -3.69 -5.76 -26.10
C LEU A 150 -4.71 -6.90 -25.98
N GLU A 151 -5.96 -6.66 -26.40
CA GLU A 151 -7.01 -7.68 -26.48
C GLU A 151 -6.57 -8.84 -27.38
N ALA A 152 -6.05 -8.55 -28.57
CA ALA A 152 -5.55 -9.55 -29.49
C ALA A 152 -4.41 -10.38 -28.86
N TYR A 153 -3.44 -9.72 -28.21
CA TYR A 153 -2.36 -10.43 -27.51
C TYR A 153 -2.90 -11.38 -26.43
N LEU A 154 -3.76 -10.90 -25.54
CA LEU A 154 -4.32 -11.71 -24.45
C LEU A 154 -5.22 -12.83 -24.97
N THR A 155 -5.94 -12.61 -26.07
CA THR A 155 -6.75 -13.64 -26.74
C THR A 155 -5.87 -14.76 -27.29
N HIS A 156 -4.74 -14.44 -27.92
CA HIS A 156 -3.80 -15.46 -28.40
C HIS A 156 -3.14 -16.24 -27.24
N VAL A 157 -2.79 -15.57 -26.15
CA VAL A 157 -2.30 -16.23 -24.93
C VAL A 157 -3.36 -17.20 -24.38
N ALA A 158 -4.62 -16.77 -24.30
CA ALA A 158 -5.73 -17.61 -23.87
C ALA A 158 -5.94 -18.82 -24.78
N GLU A 159 -5.84 -18.65 -26.10
CA GLU A 159 -5.96 -19.76 -27.05
C GLU A 159 -4.82 -20.77 -26.91
N GLU A 160 -3.59 -20.30 -26.72
CA GLU A 160 -2.45 -21.17 -26.45
C GLU A 160 -2.64 -21.97 -25.15
N ILE A 161 -3.14 -21.34 -24.08
CA ILE A 161 -3.49 -22.03 -22.82
C ILE A 161 -4.48 -23.16 -23.10
N ARG A 162 -5.57 -22.88 -23.84
CA ARG A 162 -6.60 -23.88 -24.16
C ARG A 162 -6.02 -25.08 -24.92
N HIS A 163 -5.13 -24.84 -25.89
CA HIS A 163 -4.46 -25.91 -26.63
C HIS A 163 -3.57 -26.78 -25.72
N ILE A 164 -2.81 -26.16 -24.82
CA ILE A 164 -1.94 -26.88 -23.89
C ILE A 164 -2.78 -27.71 -22.91
N LEU A 165 -3.83 -27.12 -22.31
CA LEU A 165 -4.73 -27.83 -21.40
C LEU A 165 -5.39 -29.04 -22.07
N ALA A 166 -5.85 -28.89 -23.33
CA ALA A 166 -6.40 -30.00 -24.10
C ALA A 166 -5.36 -31.12 -24.32
N GLY A 167 -4.11 -30.76 -24.59
CA GLY A 167 -2.99 -31.72 -24.70
C GLY A 167 -2.68 -32.45 -23.38
N LEU A 168 -2.95 -31.82 -22.24
CA LEU A 168 -2.82 -32.42 -20.91
C LEU A 168 -4.09 -33.19 -20.46
N GLY A 169 -5.16 -33.17 -21.26
CA GLY A 169 -6.45 -33.80 -20.91
C GLY A 169 -7.26 -33.04 -19.85
N LEU A 170 -6.96 -31.75 -19.63
CA LEU A 170 -7.63 -30.89 -18.65
C LEU A 170 -8.71 -30.04 -19.35
N ARG A 171 -9.83 -29.79 -18.66
CA ARG A 171 -10.98 -29.06 -19.24
C ARG A 171 -10.90 -27.57 -19.02
N ASN A 172 -10.38 -27.16 -17.87
CA ASN A 172 -10.25 -25.77 -17.48
C ASN A 172 -8.92 -25.54 -16.75
N LEU A 173 -8.58 -24.28 -16.51
CA LEU A 173 -7.31 -23.91 -15.89
C LEU A 173 -7.26 -24.31 -14.41
N ASP A 174 -8.39 -24.27 -13.69
CA ASP A 174 -8.47 -24.66 -12.28
C ASP A 174 -8.10 -26.14 -12.07
N ASP A 175 -8.43 -27.01 -13.04
CA ASP A 175 -8.03 -28.43 -13.04
C ASP A 175 -6.48 -28.60 -13.08
N ALA A 176 -5.75 -27.58 -13.54
CA ALA A 176 -4.29 -27.57 -13.63
C ALA A 176 -3.62 -27.01 -12.36
N ILE A 177 -4.30 -26.17 -11.58
CA ILE A 177 -3.62 -25.40 -10.53
C ILE A 177 -3.01 -26.32 -9.46
N GLY A 178 -1.69 -26.22 -9.29
CA GLY A 178 -0.92 -27.02 -8.34
C GLY A 178 -0.73 -28.50 -8.72
N ARG A 179 -0.98 -28.88 -9.98
CA ARG A 179 -0.74 -30.24 -10.50
C ARG A 179 0.71 -30.42 -10.96
N THR A 180 1.65 -30.36 -10.00
CA THR A 180 3.09 -30.54 -10.28
C THR A 180 3.43 -31.91 -10.85
N ASP A 181 2.57 -32.92 -10.68
CA ASP A 181 2.69 -34.24 -11.28
C ASP A 181 2.66 -34.22 -12.82
N LEU A 182 2.15 -33.15 -13.44
CA LEU A 182 2.15 -32.94 -14.89
C LEU A 182 3.44 -32.28 -15.40
N LEU A 183 4.38 -31.96 -14.50
CA LEU A 183 5.69 -31.41 -14.83
C LEU A 183 6.78 -32.45 -14.66
N SER A 184 7.75 -32.44 -15.57
CA SER A 184 8.99 -33.22 -15.42
C SER A 184 10.17 -32.39 -15.90
N GLN A 185 11.30 -32.52 -15.21
CA GLN A 185 12.54 -31.89 -15.63
C GLN A 185 13.03 -32.56 -16.92
N ARG A 186 13.26 -31.75 -17.96
CA ARG A 186 13.83 -32.23 -19.23
C ARG A 186 15.35 -32.32 -19.12
N ILE A 187 15.94 -33.38 -19.68
CA ILE A 187 17.37 -33.44 -19.96
C ILE A 187 17.67 -32.57 -21.18
N THR A 188 18.60 -31.64 -21.03
CA THR A 188 18.90 -30.63 -22.05
C THR A 188 20.06 -31.03 -22.96
N GLY A 189 20.96 -31.89 -22.46
CA GLY A 189 22.24 -32.20 -23.11
C GLY A 189 23.36 -31.22 -22.74
N ASP A 190 23.06 -30.17 -21.97
CA ASP A 190 24.05 -29.26 -21.41
C ASP A 190 24.47 -29.74 -20.01
N ALA A 191 25.74 -30.08 -19.86
CA ALA A 191 26.26 -30.67 -18.62
C ALA A 191 26.20 -29.74 -17.40
N ARG A 192 25.97 -28.43 -17.57
CA ARG A 192 25.79 -27.49 -16.47
C ARG A 192 24.31 -27.37 -16.10
N ALA A 193 23.41 -27.27 -17.07
CA ALA A 193 21.97 -27.24 -16.84
C ALA A 193 21.48 -28.57 -16.25
N ASP A 194 21.98 -29.70 -16.75
CA ASP A 194 21.59 -31.04 -16.31
C ASP A 194 22.11 -31.39 -14.89
N ARG A 195 22.90 -30.51 -14.26
CA ARG A 195 23.28 -30.61 -12.84
C ARG A 195 22.25 -29.98 -11.89
N MET A 196 21.31 -29.20 -12.40
CA MET A 196 20.27 -28.61 -11.56
C MET A 196 19.31 -29.70 -11.10
N ASP A 197 18.94 -29.64 -9.82
CA ASP A 197 17.88 -30.48 -9.27
C ASP A 197 16.61 -29.62 -9.10
N LEU A 198 15.62 -29.86 -9.95
CA LEU A 198 14.33 -29.16 -9.89
C LEU A 198 13.29 -29.93 -9.05
N SER A 199 13.64 -31.09 -8.50
CA SER A 199 12.70 -31.89 -7.69
C SER A 199 12.06 -31.12 -6.52
N PRO A 200 12.75 -30.17 -5.83
CA PRO A 200 12.12 -29.40 -4.76
C PRO A 200 10.94 -28.52 -5.23
N LEU A 201 10.97 -28.07 -6.49
CA LEU A 201 9.87 -27.27 -7.06
C LEU A 201 8.64 -28.12 -7.39
N LEU A 202 8.83 -29.42 -7.59
CA LEU A 202 7.79 -30.33 -8.05
C LEU A 202 7.15 -31.13 -6.90
N SER A 203 7.56 -30.88 -5.65
CA SER A 203 6.93 -31.51 -4.49
C SER A 203 5.43 -31.21 -4.44
N ASP A 204 4.65 -32.25 -4.18
CA ASP A 204 3.19 -32.20 -3.98
C ASP A 204 2.80 -32.31 -2.49
N ASP A 205 3.73 -31.97 -1.59
CA ASP A 205 3.51 -32.03 -0.15
C ASP A 205 2.41 -31.03 0.30
N GLY A 206 1.71 -31.40 1.38
CA GLY A 206 0.67 -30.58 2.01
C GLY A 206 -0.77 -31.06 1.72
N SER A 207 -1.75 -30.42 2.35
CA SER A 207 -3.16 -30.81 2.21
C SER A 207 -3.81 -30.22 0.97
N GLU A 208 -4.98 -30.74 0.61
CA GLU A 208 -5.94 -29.99 -0.22
C GLU A 208 -6.46 -28.76 0.57
N PRO A 209 -6.95 -27.71 -0.11
CA PRO A 209 -7.01 -27.53 -1.56
C PRO A 209 -5.69 -27.03 -2.16
N ARG A 210 -5.43 -27.37 -3.43
CA ARG A 210 -4.28 -26.85 -4.21
C ARG A 210 -4.46 -25.41 -4.73
N HIS A 211 -5.68 -24.93 -4.79
CA HIS A 211 -6.03 -23.63 -5.35
C HIS A 211 -6.98 -22.83 -4.44
N PHE A 212 -7.28 -21.59 -4.82
CA PHE A 212 -8.22 -20.76 -4.08
C PHE A 212 -9.63 -21.34 -4.16
N VAL A 213 -10.28 -21.54 -3.02
CA VAL A 213 -11.66 -22.05 -2.97
C VAL A 213 -12.65 -20.93 -2.68
N ARG A 214 -12.44 -20.21 -1.58
CA ARG A 214 -13.30 -19.09 -1.17
C ARG A 214 -12.66 -18.24 -0.10
N SER A 215 -13.04 -16.97 -0.04
CA SER A 215 -12.73 -16.12 1.10
C SER A 215 -13.49 -16.60 2.35
N ILE A 216 -12.90 -16.39 3.52
CA ILE A 216 -13.52 -16.67 4.82
C ILE A 216 -13.98 -15.38 5.51
N PRO A 217 -14.97 -15.43 6.43
CA PRO A 217 -15.47 -14.24 7.12
C PRO A 217 -14.38 -13.42 7.81
N LEU A 218 -13.36 -14.09 8.38
CA LEU A 218 -12.23 -13.42 9.05
C LEU A 218 -11.46 -12.44 8.13
N GLN A 219 -11.46 -12.67 6.81
CA GLN A 219 -10.84 -11.76 5.83
C GLN A 219 -11.67 -10.49 5.58
N ARG A 220 -12.80 -10.31 6.25
CA ARG A 220 -13.60 -9.08 6.22
C ARG A 220 -13.72 -8.52 7.64
N PRO A 221 -12.62 -8.04 8.24
CA PRO A 221 -12.66 -7.51 9.60
C PRO A 221 -13.56 -6.27 9.65
N SER A 222 -14.27 -6.09 10.76
CA SER A 222 -15.03 -4.88 11.08
C SER A 222 -14.40 -4.14 12.26
N SER A 223 -14.64 -2.84 12.33
CA SER A 223 -14.41 -2.01 13.52
C SER A 223 -15.79 -1.68 14.07
N GLU A 224 -16.19 -2.23 15.21
CA GLU A 224 -17.55 -2.03 15.74
C GLU A 224 -17.87 -0.55 15.95
N LEU A 225 -16.94 0.17 16.59
CA LEU A 225 -17.05 1.62 16.80
C LEU A 225 -17.06 2.37 15.46
N GLY A 226 -16.17 1.99 14.53
CA GLY A 226 -16.08 2.61 13.20
C GLY A 226 -17.34 2.41 12.35
N ASP A 227 -17.94 1.23 12.39
CA ASP A 227 -19.18 0.91 11.71
C ASP A 227 -20.36 1.66 12.33
N ARG A 228 -20.42 1.74 13.67
CA ARG A 228 -21.45 2.50 14.39
C ARG A 228 -21.42 3.99 14.03
N ILE A 229 -20.25 4.62 14.10
CA ILE A 229 -20.08 6.03 13.71
C ILE A 229 -20.47 6.26 12.25
N CYS A 230 -20.10 5.33 11.35
CA CYS A 230 -20.50 5.42 9.97
C CYS A 230 -22.04 5.37 9.81
N LEU A 231 -22.72 4.48 10.54
CA LEU A 231 -24.17 4.36 10.51
C LEU A 231 -24.86 5.62 11.05
N ASP A 232 -24.33 6.19 12.13
CA ASP A 232 -24.92 7.35 12.80
C ASP A 232 -24.78 8.64 12.00
N ALA A 233 -23.69 8.82 11.24
CA ALA A 233 -23.44 10.04 10.47
C ALA A 233 -23.84 9.98 8.99
N LEU A 234 -23.51 8.90 8.27
CA LEU A 234 -23.39 8.93 6.80
C LEU A 234 -24.63 9.51 6.11
N LYS A 235 -25.82 8.99 6.41
CA LYS A 235 -27.07 9.43 5.76
C LYS A 235 -27.42 10.88 6.10
N ALA A 236 -27.22 11.29 7.35
CA ALA A 236 -27.56 12.63 7.81
C ALA A 236 -26.61 13.68 7.21
N VAL A 237 -25.31 13.39 7.20
CA VAL A 237 -24.26 14.23 6.59
C VAL A 237 -24.52 14.42 5.10
N LEU A 238 -24.84 13.35 4.36
CA LEU A 238 -25.18 13.46 2.93
C LEU A 238 -26.46 14.24 2.68
N ALA A 239 -27.40 14.24 3.62
CA ALA A 239 -28.64 15.03 3.56
C ALA A 239 -28.46 16.50 3.97
N GLY A 240 -27.24 16.94 4.31
CA GLY A 240 -26.97 18.32 4.72
C GLY A 240 -27.15 18.60 6.21
N ALA A 241 -27.26 17.57 7.06
CA ALA A 241 -27.41 17.76 8.50
C ALA A 241 -26.06 17.78 9.24
N ASP A 242 -26.06 18.46 10.38
CA ASP A 242 -24.94 18.45 11.32
C ASP A 242 -25.15 17.38 12.40
N VAL A 243 -24.21 16.45 12.49
CA VAL A 243 -24.24 15.33 13.45
C VAL A 243 -23.23 15.59 14.56
N ARG A 244 -23.65 15.41 15.81
CA ARG A 244 -22.76 15.45 16.97
C ARG A 244 -23.02 14.26 17.88
N ALA A 245 -21.98 13.54 18.25
CA ALA A 245 -22.09 12.42 19.18
C ALA A 245 -20.81 12.23 19.99
N SER A 246 -20.92 11.46 21.07
CA SER A 246 -19.77 11.12 21.92
C SER A 246 -19.68 9.63 22.19
N TYR A 247 -18.47 9.10 22.20
CA TYR A 247 -18.20 7.67 22.38
C TYR A 247 -17.03 7.42 23.34
N PRO A 248 -17.10 6.39 24.20
CA PRO A 248 -15.87 5.83 24.78
C PRO A 248 -15.01 5.21 23.67
N ILE A 249 -13.69 5.19 23.85
CA ILE A 249 -12.77 4.54 22.93
C ILE A 249 -11.66 3.81 23.68
N GLU A 250 -11.31 2.62 23.20
CA GLU A 250 -10.24 1.79 23.74
C GLU A 250 -9.19 1.45 22.68
N ASN A 251 -8.01 1.00 23.11
CA ASN A 251 -6.89 0.74 22.19
C ASN A 251 -7.20 -0.37 21.16
N ALA A 252 -8.20 -1.21 21.43
CA ALA A 252 -8.70 -2.22 20.51
C ALA A 252 -9.51 -1.63 19.34
N ASP A 253 -10.08 -0.43 19.52
CA ASP A 253 -10.82 0.32 18.50
C ASP A 253 -9.86 0.92 17.47
N ARG A 254 -9.53 0.12 16.47
CA ARG A 254 -8.59 0.47 15.40
C ARG A 254 -9.30 1.02 14.18
N SER A 255 -8.59 1.86 13.44
CA SER A 255 -9.04 2.46 12.17
C SER A 255 -10.37 3.22 12.28
N VAL A 256 -10.73 3.73 13.46
CA VAL A 256 -11.97 4.49 13.65
C VAL A 256 -11.93 5.73 12.74
N GLY A 257 -13.01 5.94 11.99
CA GLY A 257 -13.13 7.00 10.98
C GLY A 257 -12.90 6.53 9.54
N ALA A 258 -12.08 5.51 9.31
CA ALA A 258 -11.77 5.04 7.96
C ALA A 258 -13.03 4.59 7.19
N ARG A 259 -13.95 3.91 7.87
CA ARG A 259 -15.22 3.45 7.28
C ARG A 259 -16.10 4.61 6.81
N LEU A 260 -16.23 5.64 7.65
CA LEU A 260 -17.01 6.84 7.32
C LEU A 260 -16.35 7.64 6.21
N GLY A 261 -15.04 7.88 6.29
CA GLY A 261 -14.29 8.61 5.26
C GLY A 261 -14.37 7.93 3.89
N GLY A 262 -14.21 6.60 3.84
CA GLY A 262 -14.35 5.83 2.61
C GLY A 262 -15.78 5.81 2.04
N ALA A 263 -16.80 5.79 2.91
CA ALA A 263 -18.19 5.88 2.48
C ALA A 263 -18.54 7.27 1.92
N LEU A 264 -18.08 8.34 2.56
CA LEU A 264 -18.26 9.70 2.06
C LEU A 264 -17.50 9.95 0.76
N ALA A 265 -16.25 9.50 0.66
CA ALA A 265 -15.45 9.62 -0.56
C ALA A 265 -16.10 8.89 -1.75
N ARG A 266 -16.82 7.79 -1.51
CA ARG A 266 -17.58 7.08 -2.56
C ARG A 266 -18.72 7.91 -3.13
N GLU A 267 -19.42 8.66 -2.28
CA GLU A 267 -20.59 9.45 -2.68
C GLU A 267 -20.21 10.85 -3.16
N CYS A 268 -19.19 11.47 -2.56
CA CYS A 268 -18.82 12.86 -2.78
C CYS A 268 -17.52 13.04 -3.58
N GLY A 269 -16.74 11.98 -3.80
CA GLY A 269 -15.42 12.08 -4.40
C GLY A 269 -14.46 12.89 -3.51
N THR A 270 -13.82 13.89 -4.09
CA THR A 270 -12.93 14.84 -3.37
C THR A 270 -13.67 16.07 -2.84
N SER A 271 -14.97 16.19 -3.09
CA SER A 271 -15.76 17.33 -2.61
C SER A 271 -16.17 17.11 -1.15
N ALA A 272 -16.29 18.21 -0.40
CA ALA A 272 -16.88 18.17 0.93
C ALA A 272 -18.35 17.69 0.87
N PRO A 273 -18.82 16.93 1.87
CA PRO A 273 -20.23 16.58 1.98
C PRO A 273 -21.10 17.82 2.26
N ALA A 274 -22.40 17.68 2.05
CA ALA A 274 -23.36 18.79 2.24
C ALA A 274 -23.53 19.19 3.71
N GLY A 275 -23.41 18.24 4.64
CA GLY A 275 -23.47 18.43 6.09
C GLY A 275 -22.13 18.17 6.75
N SER A 276 -22.14 18.06 8.09
CA SER A 276 -20.92 17.82 8.87
C SER A 276 -21.13 16.83 10.00
N ALA A 277 -20.05 16.23 10.51
CA ALA A 277 -20.11 15.43 11.73
C ALA A 277 -18.94 15.75 12.65
N SER A 278 -19.24 16.02 13.93
CA SER A 278 -18.24 16.20 14.98
C SER A 278 -18.42 15.13 16.07
N PHE A 279 -17.38 14.34 16.28
CA PHE A 279 -17.39 13.21 17.22
C PHE A 279 -16.39 13.43 18.33
N THR A 280 -16.86 13.35 19.58
CA THR A 280 -15.98 13.40 20.75
C THR A 280 -15.74 12.00 21.30
N PHE A 281 -14.47 11.65 21.48
CA PHE A 281 -14.03 10.37 22.01
C PHE A 281 -13.39 10.56 23.38
N SER A 282 -13.55 9.60 24.28
CA SER A 282 -12.89 9.63 25.59
C SER A 282 -12.23 8.29 25.88
N GLY A 283 -10.91 8.30 26.09
CA GLY A 283 -10.12 7.10 26.33
C GLY A 283 -8.84 7.06 25.50
N ALA A 284 -8.39 5.86 25.15
CA ALA A 284 -7.15 5.64 24.41
C ALA A 284 -7.47 5.06 23.03
N ALA A 285 -7.23 5.81 21.96
CA ALA A 285 -7.55 5.36 20.61
C ALA A 285 -6.53 4.32 20.11
N GLY A 286 -7.04 3.28 19.44
CA GLY A 286 -6.21 2.30 18.75
C GLY A 286 -5.47 2.88 17.54
N GLN A 287 -4.67 2.01 16.93
CA GLN A 287 -3.90 2.29 15.72
C GLN A 287 -4.78 2.84 14.58
N SER A 288 -4.26 3.82 13.84
CA SER A 288 -4.91 4.43 12.66
C SER A 288 -6.20 5.21 12.96
N PHE A 289 -6.30 5.86 14.12
CA PHE A 289 -7.41 6.76 14.44
C PHE A 289 -7.52 7.92 13.43
N GLY A 290 -8.70 8.15 12.86
CA GLY A 290 -8.91 9.16 11.83
C GLY A 290 -8.22 8.87 10.50
N ALA A 291 -7.80 7.64 10.23
CA ALA A 291 -7.22 7.28 8.94
C ALA A 291 -8.21 7.51 7.79
N PHE A 292 -7.74 8.09 6.68
CA PHE A 292 -8.53 8.41 5.49
C PHE A 292 -9.75 9.31 5.76
N LEU A 293 -9.66 10.20 6.75
CA LEU A 293 -10.69 11.19 7.01
C LEU A 293 -10.86 12.13 5.80
N THR A 294 -12.08 12.62 5.61
CA THR A 294 -12.47 13.54 4.54
C THR A 294 -13.02 14.83 5.14
N ASP A 295 -13.18 15.85 4.30
CA ASP A 295 -13.80 17.11 4.70
C ASP A 295 -15.20 16.92 5.31
N GLY A 296 -15.59 17.90 6.14
CA GLY A 296 -16.86 17.88 6.88
C GLY A 296 -16.84 17.02 8.14
N ILE A 297 -15.75 16.31 8.44
CA ILE A 297 -15.63 15.45 9.63
C ILE A 297 -14.61 16.02 10.62
N GLU A 298 -15.01 16.12 11.88
CA GLU A 298 -14.17 16.55 13.00
C GLU A 298 -14.15 15.48 14.10
N PHE A 299 -12.96 15.02 14.47
CA PHE A 299 -12.76 14.07 15.56
C PHE A 299 -12.04 14.78 16.71
N ILE A 300 -12.62 14.74 17.91
CA ILE A 300 -12.06 15.31 19.13
C ILE A 300 -11.77 14.16 20.09
N LEU A 301 -10.52 13.91 20.43
CA LEU A 301 -10.12 12.88 21.38
C LEU A 301 -9.69 13.51 22.72
N LEU A 302 -10.37 13.10 23.78
CA LEU A 302 -10.01 13.36 25.17
C LEU A 302 -9.20 12.17 25.69
N GLY A 303 -7.88 12.26 25.61
CA GLY A 303 -6.97 11.17 25.91
C GLY A 303 -5.85 11.07 24.89
N GLU A 304 -5.39 9.84 24.66
CA GLU A 304 -4.19 9.53 23.87
C GLU A 304 -4.52 8.60 22.68
N ALA A 305 -3.68 8.61 21.66
CA ALA A 305 -3.81 7.74 20.50
C ALA A 305 -2.48 7.05 20.17
N ASN A 306 -2.59 5.80 19.71
CA ASN A 306 -1.46 5.01 19.22
C ASN A 306 -0.97 5.53 17.84
N ASP A 307 -0.14 4.74 17.14
CA ASP A 307 0.46 5.15 15.87
C ASP A 307 -0.56 5.40 14.75
N TYR A 308 -0.10 6.09 13.71
CA TYR A 308 -0.82 6.31 12.44
C TYR A 308 -2.07 7.19 12.51
N VAL A 309 -2.19 8.07 13.52
CA VAL A 309 -3.29 9.05 13.56
C VAL A 309 -3.31 9.88 12.28
N GLY A 310 -4.49 10.03 11.68
CA GLY A 310 -4.66 10.78 10.43
C GLY A 310 -3.91 10.19 9.23
N LYS A 311 -3.54 8.91 9.26
CA LYS A 311 -2.88 8.23 8.12
C LYS A 311 -3.70 8.37 6.84
N GLY A 312 -3.09 8.92 5.80
CA GLY A 312 -3.71 9.14 4.50
C GLY A 312 -4.97 10.01 4.54
N MET A 313 -5.15 10.86 5.57
CA MET A 313 -6.28 11.77 5.59
C MET A 313 -6.22 12.74 4.41
N GLY A 314 -7.37 12.96 3.77
CA GLY A 314 -7.50 13.87 2.64
C GLY A 314 -8.17 15.20 2.99
N GLY A 315 -8.76 15.29 4.18
CA GLY A 315 -9.52 16.43 4.65
C GLY A 315 -10.02 16.21 6.08
N GLY A 316 -10.84 17.15 6.56
CA GLY A 316 -11.40 17.10 7.91
C GLY A 316 -10.40 17.50 9.01
N ARG A 317 -10.80 17.32 10.26
CA ARG A 317 -10.04 17.79 11.43
C ARG A 317 -9.92 16.73 12.52
N ILE A 318 -8.73 16.58 13.09
CA ILE A 318 -8.45 15.74 14.25
C ILE A 318 -7.88 16.61 15.36
N ILE A 319 -8.52 16.61 16.53
CA ILE A 319 -8.10 17.36 17.73
C ILE A 319 -7.81 16.36 18.84
N LEU A 320 -6.63 16.42 19.44
CA LEU A 320 -6.25 15.66 20.63
C LEU A 320 -5.96 16.61 21.77
N ARG A 321 -6.54 16.33 22.94
CA ARG A 321 -6.21 17.02 24.17
C ARG A 321 -6.16 16.05 25.34
N PRO A 322 -5.31 16.32 26.33
CA PRO A 322 -5.20 15.46 27.49
C PRO A 322 -6.51 15.47 28.30
N PRO A 323 -6.76 14.44 29.14
CA PRO A 323 -7.84 14.49 30.10
C PRO A 323 -7.63 15.65 31.09
N ALA A 324 -8.71 16.14 31.70
CA ALA A 324 -8.71 17.37 32.50
C ALA A 324 -7.74 17.40 33.71
N ASN A 325 -7.21 16.25 34.14
CA ASN A 325 -6.36 16.08 35.33
C ASN A 325 -4.94 15.62 34.98
N ASP A 326 -4.45 15.89 33.78
CA ASP A 326 -3.10 15.48 33.36
C ASP A 326 -1.99 16.31 34.01
N ALA A 327 -0.89 15.66 34.37
CA ALA A 327 0.20 16.19 35.21
C ALA A 327 1.27 16.99 34.44
N GLY A 328 1.11 17.15 33.12
CA GLY A 328 1.89 18.08 32.28
C GLY A 328 2.87 17.40 31.31
N ASP A 329 2.96 17.96 30.10
CA ASP A 329 3.79 17.56 28.94
C ASP A 329 3.56 16.12 28.39
N PRO A 330 2.32 15.79 27.97
CA PRO A 330 1.94 14.43 27.62
C PRO A 330 2.39 14.02 26.21
N HIS A 331 2.70 12.73 26.02
CA HIS A 331 2.77 12.11 24.69
C HIS A 331 1.37 11.58 24.35
N LEU A 332 0.67 12.26 23.45
CA LEU A 332 -0.71 11.90 23.09
C LEU A 332 -0.81 11.22 21.73
N LEU A 333 0.30 11.19 20.99
CA LEU A 333 0.37 10.66 19.65
C LEU A 333 1.54 9.68 19.52
N GLY A 334 1.28 8.52 18.91
CA GLY A 334 2.32 7.57 18.53
C GLY A 334 3.15 8.04 17.33
N ASN A 335 3.66 7.06 16.59
CA ASN A 335 4.56 7.26 15.46
C ASN A 335 3.78 7.43 14.14
N THR A 336 4.48 7.93 13.10
CA THR A 336 4.02 7.90 11.71
C THR A 336 2.64 8.55 11.52
N VAL A 337 2.37 9.57 12.34
CA VAL A 337 1.17 10.40 12.30
C VAL A 337 1.13 11.17 10.99
N LEU A 338 -0.06 11.34 10.40
CA LEU A 338 -0.27 12.00 9.09
C LEU A 338 0.49 11.36 7.93
N TYR A 339 0.81 10.06 8.03
CA TYR A 339 1.54 9.38 6.97
C TYR A 339 0.81 9.48 5.63
N GLY A 340 1.43 10.17 4.66
CA GLY A 340 0.89 10.32 3.32
C GLY A 340 -0.39 11.15 3.25
N ALA A 341 -0.67 11.99 4.26
CA ALA A 341 -1.84 12.85 4.26
C ALA A 341 -1.80 13.83 3.07
N THR A 342 -2.95 14.09 2.46
CA THR A 342 -3.08 14.98 1.29
C THR A 342 -3.88 16.24 1.59
N GLY A 343 -4.42 16.37 2.79
CA GLY A 343 -5.21 17.51 3.23
C GLY A 343 -5.75 17.34 4.65
N GLY A 344 -6.40 18.37 5.16
CA GLY A 344 -7.02 18.43 6.49
C GLY A 344 -6.08 18.88 7.61
N GLU A 345 -6.60 18.90 8.83
CA GLU A 345 -5.99 19.57 9.97
C GLU A 345 -5.82 18.64 11.17
N LEU A 346 -4.67 18.72 11.85
CA LEU A 346 -4.42 18.03 13.11
C LEU A 346 -3.95 19.01 14.19
N PHE A 347 -4.61 19.00 15.34
CA PHE A 347 -4.21 19.80 16.50
C PHE A 347 -4.01 18.89 17.70
N CYS A 348 -2.83 18.91 18.31
CA CYS A 348 -2.51 18.07 19.45
C CYS A 348 -1.89 18.91 20.57
N ALA A 349 -2.57 18.96 21.72
CA ALA A 349 -2.05 19.55 22.95
C ALA A 349 -1.15 18.53 23.69
N GLY A 350 -0.06 18.15 23.02
CA GLY A 350 0.91 17.16 23.49
C GLY A 350 1.90 16.78 22.41
N LYS A 351 2.82 15.86 22.74
CA LYS A 351 3.89 15.38 21.87
C LYS A 351 3.48 14.20 21.00
N ALA A 352 4.15 14.07 19.86
CA ALA A 352 4.09 12.92 18.98
C ALA A 352 5.41 12.14 18.95
N GLY A 353 5.33 10.86 18.57
CA GLY A 353 6.48 10.00 18.38
C GLY A 353 7.29 10.29 17.10
N GLU A 354 7.99 9.27 16.62
CA GLU A 354 8.85 9.32 15.45
C GLU A 354 8.06 9.44 14.14
N ARG A 355 8.71 9.97 13.09
CA ARG A 355 8.17 10.09 11.73
C ARG A 355 6.85 10.86 11.67
N PHE A 356 6.69 11.86 12.54
CA PHE A 356 5.56 12.76 12.48
C PHE A 356 5.47 13.44 11.11
N ALA A 357 4.32 13.33 10.45
CA ALA A 357 4.05 13.88 9.12
C ALA A 357 4.97 13.35 8.00
N VAL A 358 5.45 12.10 8.14
CA VAL A 358 6.21 11.43 7.06
C VAL A 358 5.38 11.38 5.77
N ARG A 359 5.96 11.80 4.65
CA ARG A 359 5.28 11.92 3.35
C ARG A 359 4.02 12.79 3.34
N ASN A 360 3.88 13.74 4.26
CA ASN A 360 2.79 14.71 4.21
C ASN A 360 2.83 15.49 2.89
N SER A 361 1.69 15.57 2.22
CA SER A 361 1.52 16.17 0.90
C SER A 361 0.53 17.33 0.90
N GLY A 362 -0.06 17.68 2.04
CA GLY A 362 -1.05 18.76 2.09
C GLY A 362 -1.79 18.98 3.40
N ALA A 363 -1.57 18.19 4.44
CA ALA A 363 -2.19 18.41 5.75
C ALA A 363 -1.47 19.51 6.55
N SER A 364 -2.22 20.21 7.38
CA SER A 364 -1.71 21.18 8.34
C SER A 364 -1.75 20.61 9.75
N ALA A 365 -0.72 20.84 10.56
CA ALA A 365 -0.70 20.33 11.92
C ALA A 365 -0.05 21.26 12.95
N VAL A 366 -0.56 21.22 14.17
CA VAL A 366 0.05 21.86 15.36
C VAL A 366 0.25 20.81 16.45
N VAL A 367 1.46 20.72 16.99
CA VAL A 367 1.86 19.74 18.01
C VAL A 367 2.87 20.36 18.99
N GLU A 368 2.95 19.87 20.22
CA GLU A 368 3.82 20.44 21.27
C GLU A 368 5.23 19.82 21.33
N GLY A 369 5.52 18.90 20.41
CA GLY A 369 6.84 18.31 20.22
C GLY A 369 6.76 17.03 19.39
N VAL A 370 7.88 16.64 18.81
CA VAL A 370 7.95 15.48 17.90
C VAL A 370 9.24 14.70 18.12
N GLY A 371 9.19 13.39 17.87
CA GLY A 371 10.36 12.52 17.86
C GLY A 371 11.27 12.73 16.64
N GLU A 372 12.11 11.74 16.38
CA GLU A 372 13.03 11.75 15.23
C GLU A 372 12.30 11.66 13.89
N HIS A 373 12.94 12.13 12.82
CA HIS A 373 12.44 12.01 11.44
C HIS A 373 11.11 12.73 11.16
N ALA A 374 10.78 13.77 11.93
CA ALA A 374 9.64 14.61 11.61
C ALA A 374 9.79 15.24 10.20
N ALA A 375 8.68 15.37 9.48
CA ALA A 375 8.61 15.86 8.10
C ALA A 375 9.46 15.07 7.08
N GLU A 376 9.87 13.82 7.40
CA GLU A 376 10.62 12.98 6.47
C GLU A 376 9.82 12.78 5.16
N TYR A 377 10.43 13.04 4.01
CA TYR A 377 9.80 12.96 2.69
C TYR A 377 8.55 13.83 2.49
N MET A 378 8.36 14.89 3.28
CA MET A 378 7.24 15.82 3.11
C MET A 378 7.33 16.58 1.78
N THR A 379 6.20 16.69 1.07
CA THR A 379 6.11 17.36 -0.24
C THR A 379 5.09 18.51 -0.27
N GLY A 380 4.33 18.71 0.80
CA GLY A 380 3.36 19.80 0.93
C GLY A 380 2.68 19.82 2.31
N GLY A 381 1.96 20.91 2.60
CA GLY A 381 1.31 21.16 3.89
C GLY A 381 2.13 22.06 4.81
N THR A 382 1.61 22.28 6.03
CA THR A 382 2.21 23.21 7.00
C THR A 382 2.24 22.58 8.39
N LEU A 383 3.43 22.46 8.99
CA LEU A 383 3.59 21.92 10.34
C LEU A 383 4.04 23.03 11.29
N VAL A 384 3.46 23.06 12.49
CA VAL A 384 3.86 23.93 13.58
C VAL A 384 4.19 23.05 14.80
N VAL A 385 5.43 23.11 15.25
CA VAL A 385 5.91 22.37 16.41
C VAL A 385 6.23 23.37 17.52
N LEU A 386 5.48 23.33 18.62
CA LEU A 386 5.55 24.29 19.72
C LEU A 386 6.55 23.87 20.84
N GLY A 387 7.43 22.92 20.54
CA GLY A 387 8.39 22.40 21.51
C GLY A 387 9.49 21.57 20.83
N PRO A 388 10.10 20.60 21.55
CA PRO A 388 11.29 19.92 21.08
C PRO A 388 11.04 19.08 19.81
N VAL A 389 12.08 19.01 18.97
CA VAL A 389 12.14 18.19 17.76
C VAL A 389 13.28 17.18 17.87
N GLY A 390 13.08 15.95 17.37
CA GLY A 390 14.14 14.96 17.28
C GLY A 390 15.08 15.15 16.08
N HIS A 391 16.12 14.32 16.00
CA HIS A 391 17.11 14.35 14.92
C HIS A 391 16.52 14.05 13.54
N ASN A 392 17.26 14.48 12.51
CA ASN A 392 16.98 14.20 11.09
C ASN A 392 15.63 14.81 10.63
N LEU A 393 15.27 15.97 11.18
CA LEU A 393 14.11 16.76 10.80
C LEU A 393 14.21 17.18 9.32
N GLY A 394 13.15 16.94 8.55
CA GLY A 394 13.06 17.36 7.14
C GLY A 394 13.90 16.52 6.17
N ALA A 395 14.37 15.33 6.57
CA ALA A 395 15.12 14.46 5.66
C ALA A 395 14.29 14.08 4.42
N GLY A 396 14.82 14.35 3.23
CA GLY A 396 14.07 14.09 1.99
C GLY A 396 12.85 14.99 1.77
N MET A 397 12.65 16.03 2.58
CA MET A 397 11.56 16.99 2.41
C MET A 397 11.82 17.86 1.18
N THR A 398 10.87 17.88 0.24
CA THR A 398 10.98 18.62 -1.02
C THR A 398 9.90 19.68 -1.20
N GLY A 399 8.98 19.83 -0.25
CA GLY A 399 7.94 20.86 -0.29
C GLY A 399 7.12 20.95 1.00
N GLY A 400 6.44 22.09 1.17
CA GLY A 400 5.73 22.47 2.40
C GLY A 400 6.58 23.30 3.36
N GLU A 401 6.03 23.64 4.52
CA GLU A 401 6.66 24.49 5.52
C GLU A 401 6.59 23.88 6.93
N VAL A 402 7.68 24.03 7.70
CA VAL A 402 7.74 23.58 9.09
C VAL A 402 8.20 24.76 9.96
N PHE A 403 7.34 25.18 10.88
CA PHE A 403 7.61 26.18 11.88
C PHE A 403 7.92 25.48 13.20
N VAL A 404 9.07 25.79 13.78
CA VAL A 404 9.50 25.22 15.06
C VAL A 404 9.71 26.34 16.06
N TYR A 405 9.07 26.20 17.22
CA TYR A 405 9.39 26.98 18.40
C TYR A 405 10.70 26.43 18.99
N ASP A 406 11.79 27.18 18.78
CA ASP A 406 13.10 26.92 19.36
C ASP A 406 13.34 27.93 20.49
N ASP A 407 13.47 27.44 21.73
CA ASP A 407 13.75 28.25 22.91
C ASP A 407 15.22 28.74 22.99
N GLY A 408 16.02 28.41 21.97
CA GLY A 408 17.38 28.91 21.76
C GLY A 408 18.43 27.81 21.74
N ILE A 409 18.05 26.54 21.67
CA ILE A 409 18.94 25.39 21.80
C ILE A 409 18.66 24.38 20.67
N GLY A 410 19.29 24.62 19.52
CA GLY A 410 19.80 23.52 18.69
C GLY A 410 18.94 23.04 17.53
N LEU A 411 17.93 23.79 17.07
CA LEU A 411 17.21 23.42 15.83
C LEU A 411 18.16 23.15 14.64
N PRO A 412 19.20 23.97 14.37
CA PRO A 412 20.14 23.67 13.28
C PRO A 412 20.87 22.32 13.42
N ALA A 413 21.02 21.79 14.63
CA ALA A 413 21.63 20.48 14.87
C ALA A 413 20.65 19.30 14.69
N MET A 414 19.35 19.57 14.65
CA MET A 414 18.30 18.57 14.45
C MET A 414 17.91 18.42 12.98
N VAL A 415 18.10 19.48 12.19
CA VAL A 415 17.76 19.52 10.76
C VAL A 415 18.70 18.64 9.93
N ASN A 416 18.13 17.89 8.98
CA ASN A 416 18.89 17.29 7.90
C ASN A 416 19.12 18.34 6.79
N PRO A 417 20.37 18.75 6.53
CA PRO A 417 20.65 19.86 5.62
C PRO A 417 20.70 19.47 4.14
N GLU A 418 20.35 18.24 3.75
CA GLU A 418 20.47 17.78 2.36
C GLU A 418 19.58 18.59 1.40
N LEU A 419 18.34 18.89 1.81
CA LEU A 419 17.33 19.54 0.97
C LEU A 419 16.59 20.70 1.64
N VAL A 420 16.81 20.92 2.94
CA VAL A 420 16.11 21.96 3.71
C VAL A 420 17.09 22.83 4.49
N ASP A 421 16.73 24.10 4.64
CA ASP A 421 17.43 25.09 5.46
C ASP A 421 16.49 25.66 6.52
N ALA A 422 17.04 26.04 7.67
CA ALA A 422 16.29 26.67 8.76
C ALA A 422 16.67 28.15 8.92
N HIS A 423 15.66 29.01 8.94
CA HIS A 423 15.83 30.46 9.11
C HIS A 423 14.86 31.01 10.15
N ARG A 424 15.25 32.12 10.79
CA ARG A 424 14.32 32.86 11.67
C ARG A 424 13.34 33.66 10.81
N LEU A 425 12.10 33.76 11.28
CA LEU A 425 11.11 34.64 10.68
C LEU A 425 11.57 36.10 10.79
N SER A 426 11.89 36.69 9.64
CA SER A 426 12.08 38.14 9.45
C SER A 426 10.81 38.75 8.85
N GLY A 427 10.60 40.06 9.05
CA GLY A 427 9.39 40.77 8.61
C GLY A 427 9.13 40.79 7.09
N GLU A 428 10.05 40.27 6.28
CA GLU A 428 9.88 40.09 4.82
C GLU A 428 9.31 38.71 4.44
N HIS A 429 9.26 37.75 5.37
CA HIS A 429 8.52 36.50 5.15
C HIS A 429 7.05 36.76 5.41
N GLN A 430 6.33 37.21 4.38
CA GLN A 430 4.87 37.22 4.41
C GLN A 430 4.40 35.77 4.53
N LEU A 431 3.80 35.44 5.68
CA LEU A 431 2.98 34.25 5.85
C LEU A 431 1.92 34.29 4.74
N LEU A 432 2.04 33.38 3.76
CA LEU A 432 1.15 33.29 2.60
C LEU A 432 -0.24 32.78 3.00
#